data_AF-A0A8J7DDN1-F1
#
_entry.id   AF-A0A8J7DDN1-F1
#
_cell.length_a   1.000
_cell.length_b   1.000
_cell.length_c   1.000
_cell.angle_alpha   90.00
_cell.angle_beta   90.00
_cell.angle_gamma   90.00
#
_symmetry.space_group_name_H-M   'P 1'
#
loop_
_entity.id
_entity.type
_entity.pdbx_description
1 polymer ?
#
loop_
_entity_poly.entity_id
_entity_poly.type
_entity_poly.pdbx_seq_one_letter_code
_entity_poly.pdbx_strand_id
1 'polypeptide(L)'
;MLETTHLQVQELSRFAQEQDFNQQYRQYFGDVWEEVGVRDISKMTIQDAEQTLKVLAQGEASPQFIKSLLAQAAIDGASPQVLEYFLASDIDSDGRTLATVLFQDGTNPLQPDTPQPPLKAQVLSPSPTEDLDWEI
;
A
#
# COMPACT_ATOMS: atom_id res chain seq x y z
N MET A 1 -11.03 -8.39 -7.34
CA MET A 1 -9.99 -7.94 -6.39
C MET A 1 -10.43 -8.08 -4.94
N LEU A 2 -11.66 -7.69 -4.55
CA LEU A 2 -12.16 -7.80 -3.16
C LEU A 2 -12.01 -9.17 -2.50
N GLU A 3 -12.25 -10.27 -3.23
CA GLU A 3 -12.15 -11.63 -2.67
C GLU A 3 -10.71 -12.01 -2.27
N THR A 4 -9.72 -11.51 -3.00
CA THR A 4 -8.29 -11.76 -2.72
C THR A 4 -7.82 -10.97 -1.51
N THR A 5 -8.29 -9.72 -1.37
CA THR A 5 -7.91 -8.85 -0.24
C THR A 5 -8.40 -9.41 1.09
N HIS A 6 -9.60 -9.98 1.11
CA HIS A 6 -10.15 -10.62 2.31
C HIS A 6 -9.31 -11.83 2.76
N LEU A 7 -8.80 -12.64 1.82
CA LEU A 7 -7.86 -13.73 2.12
C LEU A 7 -6.54 -13.19 2.69
N GLN A 8 -6.02 -12.11 2.12
CA GLN A 8 -4.78 -11.50 2.60
C GLN A 8 -4.90 -10.90 3.99
N VAL A 9 -6.08 -10.38 4.38
CA VAL A 9 -6.35 -9.97 5.78
C VAL A 9 -6.30 -11.17 6.73
N GLN A 10 -6.80 -12.34 6.31
CA GLN A 10 -6.68 -13.56 7.11
C GLN A 10 -5.23 -14.03 7.22
N GLU A 11 -4.48 -13.99 6.11
CA GLU A 11 -3.04 -14.31 6.11
C GLU A 11 -2.24 -13.35 6.99
N LEU A 12 -2.58 -12.06 6.97
CA LEU A 12 -1.97 -11.04 7.82
C LEU A 12 -2.21 -11.34 9.31
N SER A 13 -3.44 -11.70 9.66
CA SER A 13 -3.82 -12.07 11.03
C SER A 13 -3.10 -13.33 11.50
N ARG A 14 -2.97 -14.32 10.60
CA ARG A 14 -2.21 -15.56 10.87
C ARG A 14 -0.73 -15.27 11.06
N PHE A 15 -0.14 -14.49 10.16
CA PHE A 15 1.26 -14.05 10.28
C PHE A 15 1.48 -13.33 11.62
N ALA A 16 0.54 -12.48 12.04
CA ALA A 16 0.64 -11.78 13.31
C ALA A 16 0.71 -12.73 14.52
N GLN A 17 -0.07 -13.82 14.50
CA GLN A 17 -0.01 -14.87 15.52
C GLN A 17 1.32 -15.64 15.47
N GLU A 18 1.83 -15.92 14.28
CA GLU A 18 3.10 -16.63 14.09
C GLU A 18 4.32 -15.81 14.52
N GLN A 19 4.28 -14.48 14.37
CA GLN A 19 5.36 -13.59 14.81
C GLN A 19 5.51 -13.48 16.33
N ASP A 20 4.52 -13.95 17.11
CA ASP A 20 4.48 -13.82 18.56
C ASP A 20 4.91 -12.41 19.02
N PHE A 21 4.23 -11.38 18.50
CA PHE A 21 4.59 -9.99 18.78
C PHE A 21 4.58 -9.72 20.28
N ASN A 22 5.78 -9.79 20.86
CA ASN A 22 6.02 -9.55 22.26
C ASN A 22 5.73 -8.07 22.60
N GLN A 23 5.67 -7.76 23.89
CA GLN A 23 5.31 -6.41 24.33
C GLN A 23 6.22 -5.31 23.78
N GLN A 24 7.51 -5.57 23.56
CA GLN A 24 8.43 -4.57 22.98
C GLN A 24 8.08 -4.26 21.53
N TYR A 25 7.72 -5.27 20.73
CA TYR A 25 7.28 -5.05 19.35
C TYR A 25 5.98 -4.25 19.29
N ARG A 26 5.03 -4.51 20.21
CA ARG A 26 3.79 -3.74 20.28
C ARG A 26 4.03 -2.28 20.65
N GLN A 27 4.95 -2.00 21.56
CA GLN A 27 5.33 -0.62 21.93
C GLN A 27 5.95 0.12 20.75
N TYR A 28 6.90 -0.51 20.06
CA TYR A 28 7.54 0.08 18.88
C TYR A 28 6.54 0.46 17.79
N PHE A 29 5.57 -0.41 17.48
CA PHE A 29 4.51 -0.06 16.51
C PHE A 29 3.51 0.95 17.07
N GLY A 30 3.26 0.95 18.38
CA GLY A 30 2.45 1.96 19.04
C GLY A 30 2.98 3.38 18.80
N ASP A 31 4.29 3.58 18.88
CA ASP A 31 4.94 4.87 18.62
C ASP A 31 4.72 5.33 17.16
N VAL A 32 4.79 4.39 16.20
CA VAL A 32 4.52 4.65 14.78
C VAL A 32 3.07 5.08 14.56
N TRP A 33 2.12 4.41 15.22
CA TRP A 33 0.71 4.78 15.14
C TRP A 33 0.43 6.16 15.77
N GLU A 34 1.11 6.49 16.88
CA GLU A 34 0.99 7.80 17.51
C GLU A 34 1.52 8.92 16.60
N GLU A 35 2.61 8.69 15.87
CA GLU A 35 3.17 9.65 14.91
C GLU A 35 2.18 10.01 13.80
N VAL A 36 1.40 9.03 13.33
CA VAL A 36 0.34 9.24 12.32
C VAL A 36 -0.99 9.67 12.92
N GLY A 37 -1.05 9.90 14.24
CA GLY A 37 -2.22 10.41 14.97
C GLY A 37 -3.23 9.34 15.38
N VAL A 38 -2.92 8.05 15.20
CA VAL A 38 -3.81 6.93 15.57
C VAL A 38 -3.49 6.47 16.99
N ARG A 39 -4.41 6.74 17.92
CA ARG A 39 -4.29 6.35 19.34
C ARG A 39 -5.07 5.09 19.71
N ASP A 40 -6.08 4.76 18.91
CA ASP A 40 -6.95 3.61 19.13
C ASP A 40 -7.16 2.90 17.80
N ILE A 41 -6.33 1.89 17.55
CA ILE A 41 -6.31 1.11 16.30
C ILE A 41 -7.68 0.47 16.03
N SER A 42 -8.40 0.07 17.08
CA SER A 42 -9.74 -0.53 16.95
C SER A 42 -10.79 0.43 16.39
N LYS A 43 -10.51 1.74 16.46
CA LYS A 43 -11.37 2.82 15.93
C LYS A 43 -10.78 3.48 14.69
N MET A 44 -9.70 2.93 14.13
CA MET A 44 -9.07 3.46 12.94
C MET A 44 -10.09 3.54 11.80
N THR A 45 -10.05 4.66 11.08
CA THR A 45 -10.88 4.92 9.90
C THR A 45 -10.07 4.80 8.62
N ILE A 46 -10.75 4.84 7.47
CA ILE A 46 -10.08 4.89 6.16
C ILE A 46 -9.23 6.17 6.01
N GLN A 47 -9.66 7.31 6.59
CA GLN A 47 -8.87 8.54 6.54
C GLN A 47 -7.57 8.41 7.34
N ASP A 48 -7.61 7.71 8.46
CA ASP A 48 -6.41 7.41 9.24
C ASP A 48 -5.46 6.50 8.45
N ALA A 49 -6.01 5.52 7.71
CA ALA A 49 -5.23 4.67 6.83
C ALA A 49 -4.56 5.47 5.69
N GLU A 50 -5.30 6.37 5.03
CA GLU A 50 -4.76 7.27 4.02
C GLU A 50 -3.62 8.14 4.55
N GLN A 51 -3.78 8.68 5.76
CA GLN A 51 -2.75 9.50 6.39
C GLN A 51 -1.52 8.65 6.74
N THR A 52 -1.73 7.45 7.27
CA THR A 52 -0.66 6.49 7.56
C THR A 52 0.13 6.16 6.29
N LEU A 53 -0.57 5.84 5.19
CA LEU A 53 0.07 5.54 3.90
C LEU A 53 0.92 6.70 3.40
N LYS A 54 0.46 7.95 3.56
CA LYS A 54 1.25 9.15 3.19
C LYS A 54 2.53 9.28 4.01
N VAL A 55 2.48 8.98 5.32
CA VAL A 55 3.66 9.02 6.19
C VAL A 55 4.61 7.87 5.84
N LEU A 56 4.08 6.67 5.62
CA LEU A 56 4.88 5.52 5.17
C LEU A 56 5.59 5.82 3.83
N ALA A 57 4.90 6.44 2.87
CA ALA A 57 5.46 6.86 1.59
C ALA A 57 6.61 7.87 1.70
N GLN A 58 6.67 8.63 2.79
CA GLN A 58 7.75 9.58 3.07
C GLN A 58 8.93 8.95 3.81
N GLY A 59 8.75 7.72 4.33
CA GLY A 59 9.77 6.99 5.07
C GLY A 59 10.55 6.00 4.20
N GLU A 60 11.52 5.34 4.84
CA GLU A 60 12.30 4.23 4.24
C GLU A 60 11.86 2.88 4.79
N ALA A 61 10.55 2.73 5.04
CA ALA A 61 9.99 1.52 5.63
C ALA A 61 10.15 0.32 4.70
N SER A 62 10.75 -0.76 5.22
CA SER A 62 10.92 -2.00 4.48
C SER A 62 9.58 -2.74 4.29
N PRO A 63 9.47 -3.62 3.28
CA PRO A 63 8.24 -4.40 3.06
C PRO A 63 7.86 -5.21 4.31
N GLN A 64 8.86 -5.83 4.95
CA GLN A 64 8.66 -6.59 6.18
C GLN A 64 8.17 -5.71 7.33
N PHE A 65 8.69 -4.48 7.46
CA PHE A 65 8.22 -3.54 8.47
C PHE A 65 6.74 -3.20 8.25
N ILE A 66 6.33 -2.88 7.02
CA ILE A 66 4.93 -2.55 6.70
C ILE A 66 4.03 -3.77 6.96
N LYS A 67 4.46 -4.98 6.57
CA LYS A 67 3.72 -6.21 6.86
C LYS A 67 3.53 -6.42 8.36
N SER A 68 4.57 -6.23 9.16
CA SER A 68 4.51 -6.36 10.61
C SER A 68 3.65 -5.28 11.27
N LEU A 69 3.71 -4.03 10.78
CA LEU A 69 2.87 -2.92 11.23
C LEU A 69 1.38 -3.23 11.02
N LEU A 70 1.02 -3.66 9.81
CA LEU A 70 -0.37 -4.03 9.49
C LEU A 70 -0.81 -5.27 10.29
N ALA A 71 0.06 -6.26 10.46
CA ALA A 71 -0.23 -7.46 11.24
C ALA A 71 -0.49 -7.15 12.72
N GLN A 72 0.30 -6.24 13.30
CA GLN A 72 0.05 -5.77 14.66
C GLN A 72 -1.28 -4.99 14.74
N ALA A 73 -1.61 -4.17 13.73
CA ALA A 73 -2.90 -3.49 13.70
C ALA A 73 -4.09 -4.46 13.67
N ALA A 74 -3.96 -5.59 12.98
CA ALA A 74 -4.97 -6.65 12.99
C ALA A 74 -5.16 -7.29 14.38
N ILE A 75 -4.07 -7.51 15.13
CA ILE A 75 -4.14 -8.00 16.51
C ILE A 75 -4.83 -6.98 17.43
N ASP A 76 -4.50 -5.70 17.25
CA ASP A 76 -5.01 -4.62 18.09
C ASP A 76 -6.39 -4.10 17.65
N GLY A 77 -7.04 -4.81 16.71
CA GLY A 77 -8.46 -4.71 16.43
C GLY A 77 -8.84 -3.80 15.26
N ALA A 78 -7.91 -3.45 14.38
CA ALA A 78 -8.23 -2.73 13.15
C ALA A 78 -9.33 -3.47 12.37
N SER A 79 -10.32 -2.70 11.87
CA SER A 79 -11.42 -3.32 11.14
C SER A 79 -10.94 -3.96 9.83
N PRO A 80 -11.55 -5.07 9.37
CA PRO A 80 -11.19 -5.70 8.11
C PRO A 80 -11.22 -4.72 6.92
N GLN A 81 -12.20 -3.81 6.88
CA GLN A 81 -12.32 -2.81 5.81
C GLN A 81 -11.11 -1.87 5.75
N VAL A 82 -10.55 -1.50 6.90
CA VAL A 82 -9.35 -0.66 6.97
C VAL A 82 -8.11 -1.43 6.53
N LEU A 83 -7.96 -2.68 6.98
CA LEU A 83 -6.85 -3.54 6.55
C LEU A 83 -6.92 -3.84 5.04
N GLU A 84 -8.12 -4.08 4.51
CA GLU A 84 -8.36 -4.23 3.07
C GLU A 84 -7.96 -2.97 2.31
N TYR A 85 -8.26 -1.78 2.84
CA TYR A 85 -7.86 -0.52 2.23
C TYR A 85 -6.34 -0.39 2.15
N PHE A 86 -5.61 -0.68 3.25
CA PHE A 86 -4.15 -0.72 3.22
C PHE A 86 -3.65 -1.69 2.14
N LEU A 87 -4.13 -2.93 2.16
CA LEU A 87 -3.68 -3.97 1.24
C LEU A 87 -4.00 -3.67 -0.23
N ALA A 88 -5.10 -2.98 -0.50
CA ALA A 88 -5.48 -2.56 -1.85
C ALA A 88 -4.75 -1.30 -2.33
N SER A 89 -4.01 -0.62 -1.46
CA SER A 89 -3.32 0.62 -1.80
C SER A 89 -2.04 0.37 -2.60
N ASP A 90 -1.84 1.20 -3.61
CA ASP A 90 -0.63 1.31 -4.43
C ASP A 90 0.07 2.61 -4.02
N ILE A 91 1.10 2.49 -3.16
CA ILE A 91 1.71 3.63 -2.46
C ILE A 91 2.59 4.45 -3.40
N ASP A 92 3.35 3.78 -4.26
CA ASP A 92 4.30 4.40 -5.19
C ASP A 92 3.72 4.63 -6.59
N SER A 93 2.44 4.27 -6.80
CA SER A 93 1.68 4.47 -8.04
C SER A 93 2.27 3.75 -9.24
N ASP A 94 2.80 2.55 -9.01
CA ASP A 94 3.45 1.74 -10.04
C ASP A 94 2.54 0.63 -10.62
N GLY A 95 1.30 0.55 -10.12
CA GLY A 95 0.28 -0.41 -10.52
C GLY A 95 0.22 -1.65 -9.64
N ARG A 96 1.05 -1.77 -8.60
CA ARG A 96 1.09 -2.92 -7.68
C ARG A 96 0.65 -2.51 -6.29
N THR A 97 -0.27 -3.29 -5.75
CA THR A 97 -0.81 -3.02 -4.41
C THR A 97 0.10 -3.59 -3.33
N LEU A 98 -0.02 -3.07 -2.11
CA LEU A 98 0.63 -3.62 -0.92
C LEU A 98 0.38 -5.12 -0.76
N ALA A 99 -0.83 -5.58 -1.04
CA ALA A 99 -1.17 -7.00 -1.06
C ALA A 99 -0.22 -7.83 -1.94
N THR A 100 0.05 -7.38 -3.17
CA THR A 100 0.98 -8.05 -4.07
C THR A 100 2.40 -7.99 -3.52
N VAL A 101 2.85 -6.80 -3.13
CA VAL A 101 4.24 -6.58 -2.71
C VAL A 101 4.58 -7.35 -1.42
N LEU A 102 3.67 -7.38 -0.43
CA LEU A 102 3.93 -7.97 0.88
C LEU A 102 3.77 -9.50 0.93
N PHE A 103 3.07 -10.10 -0.03
CA PHE A 103 2.76 -11.54 -0.02
C PHE A 103 3.30 -12.31 -1.22
N GLN A 104 3.64 -11.66 -2.34
CA GLN A 104 4.10 -12.34 -3.56
C GLN A 104 5.59 -12.10 -3.82
N ASP A 105 5.98 -10.85 -4.06
CA ASP A 105 7.29 -10.55 -4.64
C ASP A 105 8.33 -10.02 -3.62
N GLY A 106 7.89 -9.47 -2.49
CA GLY A 106 8.78 -8.96 -1.43
C GLY A 106 9.63 -7.75 -1.84
N THR A 107 9.25 -7.07 -2.92
CA THR A 107 9.92 -5.85 -3.41
C THR A 107 9.59 -4.63 -2.55
N ASN A 108 10.23 -3.48 -2.80
CA ASN A 108 10.00 -2.30 -1.97
C ASN A 108 8.65 -1.63 -2.31
N PRO A 109 7.66 -1.58 -1.40
CA PRO A 109 6.36 -0.95 -1.67
C PRO A 109 6.42 0.57 -1.75
N LEU A 110 7.57 1.17 -1.41
CA LEU A 110 7.77 2.63 -1.38
C LEU A 110 8.62 3.12 -2.55
N GLN A 111 9.12 2.20 -3.38
CA GLN A 111 9.98 2.55 -4.49
C GLN A 111 9.56 1.77 -5.73
N PRO A 112 9.35 2.45 -6.87
CA PRO A 112 9.00 1.77 -8.09
C PRO A 112 10.16 0.83 -8.48
N ASP A 113 9.87 -0.42 -8.83
CA ASP A 113 10.86 -1.46 -9.17
C ASP A 113 11.65 -1.19 -10.48
N THR A 114 11.62 0.03 -11.03
CA THR A 114 12.31 0.61 -12.21
C THR A 114 11.71 0.33 -13.62
N PRO A 115 12.07 1.17 -14.61
CA PRO A 115 11.76 2.60 -14.70
C PRO A 115 10.31 2.80 -15.15
N GLN A 116 9.63 3.80 -14.59
CA GLN A 116 8.37 4.29 -15.15
C GLN A 116 8.56 4.53 -16.66
N PRO A 117 7.75 3.92 -17.55
CA PRO A 117 7.62 4.50 -18.88
C PRO A 117 7.22 5.96 -18.67
N PRO A 118 7.89 6.93 -19.32
CA PRO A 118 7.49 8.31 -19.19
C PRO A 118 5.99 8.36 -19.49
N LEU A 119 5.26 9.08 -18.64
CA LEU A 119 3.87 9.49 -18.83
C LEU A 119 3.83 10.31 -20.14
N LYS A 120 3.95 9.61 -21.28
CA LYS A 120 4.02 10.20 -22.60
C LYS A 120 2.59 10.52 -22.95
N ALA A 121 2.22 11.73 -22.56
CA ALA A 121 1.30 12.56 -23.27
C ALA A 121 -0.04 11.89 -23.61
N GLN A 122 -1.04 12.18 -22.77
CA GLN A 122 -2.34 12.56 -23.33
C GLN A 122 -2.13 13.81 -24.21
N VAL A 123 -1.58 13.64 -25.41
CA VAL A 123 -1.58 14.66 -26.47
C VAL A 123 -1.84 13.94 -27.79
N LEU A 124 -3.07 14.17 -28.24
CA LEU A 124 -3.56 14.06 -29.61
C LEU A 124 -3.51 12.68 -30.27
N SER A 125 -4.71 12.09 -30.34
CA SER A 125 -5.17 11.33 -31.50
C SER A 125 -4.59 11.90 -32.81
N PRO A 126 -3.99 11.08 -33.69
CA PRO A 126 -3.89 11.48 -35.08
C PRO A 126 -5.29 11.37 -35.68
N SER A 127 -5.97 12.51 -35.82
CA SER A 127 -7.03 12.60 -36.82
C SER A 127 -6.37 12.37 -38.19
N PRO A 128 -6.92 11.50 -39.05
CA PRO A 128 -6.46 11.43 -40.43
C PRO A 128 -7.00 12.69 -41.11
N THR A 129 -6.11 13.60 -41.49
CA THR A 129 -6.46 14.67 -42.42
C THR A 129 -5.50 14.55 -43.58
N GLU A 130 -6.07 14.05 -44.68
CA GLU A 130 -5.57 14.22 -46.04
C GLU A 130 -5.04 15.65 -46.21
N ASP A 131 -3.78 15.80 -46.59
CA ASP A 131 -3.36 16.99 -47.31
C ASP A 131 -2.48 16.54 -48.48
N LEU A 132 -3.16 16.58 -49.63
CA LEU A 132 -2.70 16.38 -50.97
C LEU A 132 -1.81 17.57 -51.35
N ASP A 133 -0.51 17.49 -51.09
CA ASP A 133 0.44 18.47 -51.63
C ASP A 133 1.07 17.95 -52.92
N TRP A 134 0.82 18.72 -53.98
CA TRP A 134 1.20 18.50 -55.36
C TRP A 134 2.72 18.48 -55.56
N GLU A 135 3.26 17.41 -56.15
CA GLU A 135 4.61 17.41 -56.71
C GLU A 135 4.56 17.44 -58.26
N ILE A 136 5.06 18.56 -58.80
CA ILE A 136 5.70 18.86 -60.11
C ILE A 136 4.87 18.80 -61.40
#